data_AF-A0A8T3W2R3-F1
#
_entry.id   AF-A0A8T3W2R3-F1
#
_cell.length_a   1.000
_cell.length_b   1.000
_cell.length_c   1.000
_cell.angle_alpha   90.00
_cell.angle_beta   90.00
_cell.angle_gamma   90.00
#
_symmetry.space_group_name_H-M   'P 1'
#
loop_
_entity.id
_entity.type
_entity.pdbx_description
1 polymer ?
#
loop_
_entity_poly.entity_id
_entity_poly.type
_entity_poly.pdbx_seq_one_letter_code
_entity_poly.pdbx_strand_id
1 'polypeptide(L)'
;MKMPNKPSVDDILKKYGNKIESKIQTSNLNKDYSREYVTFKQEMVSELSKYEKLAKSFGNVIKVKAPEKTENKLKRQLEIAHLDVLPQEAYSFSILSSVGLFFITFLISVSIFLLTNSFPFMFFILMAGVSWFLYYFVESYPERLANQWRLKASSQMVPALLYVVVYMRHTPNLEKAIAFAAEHLEYPLALDFRKVFYDVQIGRFSTLKESLDSYLDTWRDYSFEFIEAFHLIESSLFEPDEERRISTLERALQVVLEGVYDKMLKFTHDVRSPLTNVYMLTVVLPVLGIALLPLASVLVGGFLKWYHIFILYTLILPFMTLYFTDKIMLLRPGGYGETSFLGKNPFYPKYKSNDAFVTAAAIAFPIILIGLLPLIFQYTPLPDLLGIGKDFTFSEVGLGLFGEQQFFGFIESSTGVSGPFGMGALLLSLLVPFGIALFFVVAYNQKTKELIVERNK
;
A
#
# COMPACT_ATOMS: atom_id res chain seq x y z
N MET A 1 -18.94 27.15 0.35
CA MET A 1 -18.66 26.06 -0.59
C MET A 1 -20.01 25.49 -1.04
N LYS A 2 -20.42 25.70 -2.29
CA LYS A 2 -21.59 24.97 -2.84
C LYS A 2 -21.22 23.49 -2.84
N MET A 3 -22.02 22.65 -2.18
CA MET A 3 -21.86 21.20 -2.31
C MET A 3 -21.94 20.86 -3.80
N PRO A 4 -21.02 20.03 -4.35
CA PRO A 4 -21.20 19.52 -5.70
C PRO A 4 -22.57 18.82 -5.76
N ASN A 5 -23.40 19.17 -6.74
CA ASN A 5 -24.69 18.51 -6.95
C ASN A 5 -24.44 17.00 -7.06
N LYS A 6 -25.19 16.21 -6.28
CA LYS A 6 -25.21 14.75 -6.42
C LYS A 6 -25.49 14.44 -7.90
N PRO A 7 -24.67 13.62 -8.58
CA PRO A 7 -24.99 13.22 -9.95
C PRO A 7 -26.35 12.52 -9.93
N SER A 8 -27.29 12.97 -10.75
CA SER A 8 -28.59 12.31 -10.84
C SER A 8 -28.39 10.91 -11.45
N VAL A 9 -29.22 9.95 -11.05
CA VAL A 9 -29.25 8.60 -11.64
C VAL A 9 -29.37 8.71 -13.17
N ASP A 10 -30.20 9.64 -13.64
CA ASP A 10 -30.41 9.94 -15.06
C ASP A 10 -29.12 10.36 -15.78
N ASP A 11 -28.26 11.15 -15.12
CA ASP A 11 -27.00 11.61 -15.70
C ASP A 11 -26.01 10.45 -15.89
N ILE A 12 -25.98 9.52 -14.93
CA ILE A 12 -25.13 8.33 -14.99
C ILE A 12 -25.65 7.37 -16.06
N LEU A 13 -26.96 7.13 -16.10
CA LEU A 13 -27.59 6.28 -17.11
C LEU A 13 -27.41 6.86 -18.51
N LYS A 14 -27.55 8.18 -18.69
CA LYS A 14 -27.32 8.82 -19.99
C LYS A 14 -25.86 8.76 -20.43
N LYS A 15 -24.92 8.89 -19.49
CA LYS A 15 -23.47 8.88 -19.78
C LYS A 15 -22.93 7.48 -20.12
N TYR A 16 -23.37 6.47 -19.38
CA TYR A 16 -22.83 5.10 -19.50
C TYR A 16 -23.77 4.14 -20.21
N GLY A 17 -25.09 4.39 -20.21
CA GLY A 17 -26.12 3.54 -20.81
C GLY A 17 -25.83 3.23 -22.27
N ASN A 18 -25.67 4.25 -23.13
CA ASN A 18 -25.40 4.04 -24.56
C ASN A 18 -24.15 3.17 -24.83
N LYS A 19 -23.10 3.33 -24.02
CA LYS A 19 -21.86 2.53 -24.15
C LYS A 19 -22.12 1.08 -23.74
N ILE A 20 -22.88 0.88 -22.66
CA ILE A 20 -23.24 -0.45 -22.16
C ILE A 20 -24.19 -1.14 -23.15
N GLU A 21 -25.17 -0.43 -23.70
CA GLU A 21 -26.12 -0.91 -24.72
C GLU A 21 -25.41 -1.45 -25.97
N SER A 22 -24.41 -0.74 -26.48
CA SER A 22 -23.62 -1.21 -27.62
C SER A 22 -22.88 -2.53 -27.32
N LYS A 23 -22.47 -2.74 -26.07
CA LYS A 23 -21.82 -3.98 -25.62
C LYS A 23 -22.84 -5.12 -25.49
N ILE A 24 -24.05 -4.85 -25.01
CA ILE A 24 -25.13 -5.85 -24.91
C ILE A 24 -25.41 -6.47 -26.28
N GLN A 25 -25.46 -5.66 -27.34
CA GLN A 25 -25.75 -6.13 -28.70
C GLN A 25 -24.64 -7.02 -29.31
N THR A 26 -23.42 -6.95 -28.77
CA THR A 26 -22.24 -7.66 -29.31
C THR A 26 -21.78 -8.84 -28.44
N SER A 27 -22.38 -9.03 -27.25
CA SER A 27 -21.94 -10.03 -26.26
C SER A 27 -22.64 -11.38 -26.45
N ASN A 28 -21.86 -12.46 -26.61
CA ASN A 28 -22.37 -13.84 -26.62
C ASN A 28 -22.28 -14.46 -25.21
N LEU A 29 -23.42 -14.61 -24.53
CA LEU A 29 -23.52 -15.03 -23.12
C LEU A 29 -23.56 -16.57 -22.89
N ASN A 30 -23.49 -17.40 -23.94
CA ASN A 30 -23.47 -18.87 -23.82
C ASN A 30 -22.05 -19.41 -23.61
N LYS A 31 -21.43 -19.11 -22.46
CA LYS A 31 -20.06 -19.55 -22.13
C LYS A 31 -20.01 -20.52 -20.95
N ASP A 32 -19.03 -21.41 -20.97
CA ASP A 32 -18.76 -22.34 -19.88
C ASP A 32 -17.97 -21.64 -18.76
N TYR A 33 -18.71 -21.10 -17.78
CA TYR A 33 -18.15 -20.41 -16.62
C TYR A 33 -17.20 -21.27 -15.78
N SER A 34 -17.32 -22.60 -15.80
CA SER A 34 -16.44 -23.48 -15.02
C SER A 34 -14.99 -23.39 -15.49
N ARG A 35 -14.79 -23.46 -16.81
CA ARG A 35 -13.47 -23.40 -17.43
C ARG A 35 -12.91 -21.99 -17.37
N GLU A 36 -13.71 -20.97 -17.64
CA GLU A 36 -13.26 -19.58 -17.53
C GLU A 36 -12.91 -19.21 -16.09
N TYR A 37 -13.69 -19.66 -15.11
CA TYR A 37 -13.38 -19.42 -13.70
C TYR A 37 -12.04 -20.06 -13.30
N VAL A 38 -11.81 -21.32 -13.65
CA VAL A 38 -10.56 -22.02 -13.34
C VAL A 38 -9.38 -21.42 -14.09
N THR A 39 -9.53 -21.16 -15.39
CA THR A 39 -8.47 -20.56 -16.23
C THR A 39 -8.13 -19.17 -15.73
N PHE A 40 -9.14 -18.35 -15.43
CA PHE A 40 -8.95 -17.01 -14.88
C PHE A 40 -8.34 -17.04 -13.48
N LYS A 41 -8.76 -17.97 -12.62
CA LYS A 41 -8.13 -18.20 -11.32
C LYS A 41 -6.65 -18.54 -11.50
N GLN A 42 -6.30 -19.41 -12.45
CA GLN A 42 -4.91 -19.80 -12.74
C GLN A 42 -4.09 -18.65 -13.33
N GLU A 43 -4.65 -17.86 -14.24
CA GLU A 43 -4.01 -16.66 -14.81
C GLU A 43 -3.76 -15.59 -13.74
N MET A 44 -4.68 -15.44 -12.77
CA MET A 44 -4.51 -14.57 -11.60
C MET A 44 -3.51 -15.11 -10.58
N VAL A 45 -3.40 -16.44 -10.43
CA VAL A 45 -2.43 -17.13 -9.55
C VAL A 45 -0.98 -17.03 -10.08
N SER A 46 -0.78 -16.59 -11.33
CA SER A 46 0.53 -16.60 -11.99
C SER A 46 1.56 -15.59 -11.46
N GLU A 47 1.16 -14.60 -10.65
CA GLU A 47 2.10 -13.82 -9.83
C GLU A 47 1.77 -14.02 -8.35
N LEU A 48 2.22 -15.14 -7.74
CA LEU A 48 2.22 -15.30 -6.28
C LEU A 48 2.67 -13.98 -5.65
N SER A 49 1.81 -13.40 -4.81
CA SER A 49 2.12 -12.16 -4.11
C SER A 49 3.44 -12.35 -3.37
N LYS A 50 4.28 -11.32 -3.29
CA LYS A 50 5.57 -11.40 -2.56
C LYS A 50 5.37 -12.00 -1.16
N TYR A 51 4.22 -11.73 -0.54
CA TYR A 51 3.82 -12.32 0.73
C TYR A 51 3.58 -13.83 0.65
N GLU A 52 2.87 -14.35 -0.35
CA GLU A 52 2.60 -15.80 -0.48
C GLU A 52 3.89 -16.59 -0.67
N LYS A 53 4.82 -16.07 -1.49
CA LYS A 53 6.14 -16.68 -1.68
C LYS A 53 6.89 -16.78 -0.36
N LEU A 54 6.89 -15.70 0.42
CA LEU A 54 7.54 -15.67 1.73
C LEU A 54 6.82 -16.56 2.74
N ALA A 55 5.49 -16.49 2.84
CA ALA A 55 4.71 -17.29 3.78
C ALA A 55 4.89 -18.80 3.53
N LYS A 56 4.85 -19.26 2.26
CA LYS A 56 5.13 -20.65 1.90
C LYS A 56 6.58 -21.04 2.18
N SER A 57 7.54 -20.17 1.84
CA SER A 57 8.97 -20.45 2.07
C SER A 57 9.26 -20.65 3.55
N PHE A 58 8.75 -19.77 4.42
CA PHE A 58 8.98 -19.84 5.86
C PHE A 58 8.11 -20.90 6.54
N GLY A 59 6.87 -21.12 6.07
CA GLY A 59 5.95 -22.14 6.58
C GLY A 59 6.38 -23.58 6.28
N ASN A 60 7.16 -23.79 5.20
CA ASN A 60 7.77 -25.10 4.91
C ASN A 60 8.93 -25.45 5.85
N VAL A 61 9.61 -24.45 6.44
CA VAL A 61 10.76 -24.70 7.34
C VAL A 61 10.30 -25.15 8.72
N ILE A 62 9.30 -24.48 9.31
CA ILE A 62 8.77 -24.80 10.64
C ILE A 62 7.26 -24.58 10.66
N LYS A 63 6.50 -25.63 11.03
CA LYS A 63 5.05 -25.54 11.21
C LYS A 63 4.72 -25.28 12.68
N VAL A 64 4.42 -24.03 13.02
CA VAL A 64 3.95 -23.64 14.35
C VAL A 64 2.42 -23.66 14.36
N LYS A 65 1.83 -24.37 15.33
CA LYS A 65 0.37 -24.41 15.51
C LYS A 65 -0.11 -23.08 16.10
N ALA A 66 -1.02 -22.41 15.40
CA ALA A 66 -1.66 -21.19 15.89
C ALA A 66 -2.74 -21.50 16.95
N PRO A 67 -3.02 -20.58 17.87
CA PRO A 67 -4.21 -20.67 18.73
C PRO A 67 -5.50 -20.68 17.89
N GLU A 68 -6.52 -21.46 18.29
CA GLU A 68 -7.76 -21.64 17.49
C GLU A 68 -8.42 -20.31 17.09
N LYS A 69 -8.44 -19.32 17.99
CA LYS A 69 -8.99 -17.98 17.71
C LYS A 69 -8.24 -17.27 16.56
N THR A 70 -6.91 -17.34 16.57
CA THR A 70 -6.05 -16.73 15.55
C THR A 70 -6.13 -17.51 14.25
N GLU A 71 -6.20 -18.84 14.32
CA GLU A 71 -6.36 -19.71 13.15
C GLU A 71 -7.66 -19.43 12.41
N ASN A 72 -8.79 -19.35 13.12
CA ASN A 72 -10.09 -19.03 12.53
C ASN A 72 -10.10 -17.61 11.92
N LYS A 73 -9.47 -16.65 12.60
CA LYS A 73 -9.32 -15.28 12.09
C LYS A 73 -8.50 -15.25 10.79
N LEU A 74 -7.33 -15.90 10.78
CA LEU A 74 -6.45 -15.98 9.62
C LEU A 74 -7.13 -16.73 8.47
N LYS A 75 -7.83 -17.84 8.74
CA LYS A 75 -8.58 -18.59 7.73
C LYS A 75 -9.59 -17.71 7.00
N ARG A 76 -10.45 -16.99 7.73
CA ARG A 76 -11.43 -16.06 7.14
C ARG A 76 -10.74 -14.99 6.27
N GLN A 77 -9.61 -14.46 6.73
CA GLN A 77 -8.88 -13.41 6.00
C GLN A 77 -8.20 -13.93 4.73
N LEU A 78 -7.59 -15.11 4.79
CA LEU A 78 -6.93 -15.76 3.66
C LEU A 78 -7.96 -16.15 2.58
N GLU A 79 -9.14 -16.64 2.99
CA GLU A 79 -10.25 -16.95 2.07
C GLU A 79 -10.77 -15.69 1.37
N ILE A 80 -11.00 -14.59 2.09
CA ILE A 80 -11.45 -13.32 1.50
C ILE A 80 -10.40 -12.77 0.52
N ALA A 81 -9.13 -12.85 0.88
CA ALA A 81 -8.02 -12.39 0.05
C ALA A 81 -7.70 -13.33 -1.13
N HIS A 82 -8.37 -14.48 -1.23
CA HIS A 82 -8.11 -15.54 -2.21
C HIS A 82 -6.64 -15.99 -2.25
N LEU A 83 -5.97 -15.98 -1.09
CA LEU A 83 -4.56 -16.35 -0.97
C LEU A 83 -4.43 -17.87 -0.82
N ASP A 84 -3.51 -18.47 -1.58
CA ASP A 84 -3.24 -19.90 -1.52
C ASP A 84 -2.20 -20.21 -0.43
N VAL A 85 -2.52 -19.89 0.83
CA VAL A 85 -1.62 -20.06 1.97
C VAL A 85 -2.39 -20.69 3.13
N LEU A 86 -1.79 -21.65 3.83
CA LEU A 86 -2.40 -22.23 5.03
C LEU A 86 -2.31 -21.24 6.22
N PRO A 87 -3.32 -21.16 7.11
CA PRO A 87 -3.25 -20.31 8.31
C PRO A 87 -1.98 -20.54 9.15
N GLN A 88 -1.51 -21.79 9.20
CA GLN A 88 -0.28 -22.19 9.90
C GLN A 88 0.98 -21.62 9.25
N GLU A 89 1.03 -21.52 7.91
CA GLU A 89 2.18 -20.96 7.19
C GLU A 89 2.28 -19.45 7.42
N ALA A 90 1.15 -18.74 7.36
CA ALA A 90 1.08 -17.31 7.65
C ALA A 90 1.47 -16.99 9.10
N TYR A 91 1.02 -17.82 10.05
CA TYR A 91 1.39 -17.67 11.46
C TYR A 91 2.87 -17.96 11.70
N SER A 92 3.39 -19.05 11.11
CA SER A 92 4.80 -19.43 11.22
C SER A 92 5.72 -18.37 10.63
N PHE A 93 5.33 -17.73 9.52
CA PHE A 93 6.07 -16.61 8.94
C PHE A 93 6.14 -15.40 9.88
N SER A 94 5.06 -15.10 10.59
CA SER A 94 5.00 -13.99 11.56
C SER A 94 5.96 -14.24 12.74
N ILE A 95 5.99 -15.47 13.26
CA ILE A 95 6.91 -15.86 14.34
C ILE A 95 8.35 -15.88 13.84
N LEU A 96 8.63 -16.55 12.73
CA LEU A 96 9.98 -16.79 12.26
C LEU A 96 10.67 -15.48 11.80
N SER A 97 9.92 -14.54 11.22
CA SER A 97 10.44 -13.20 10.90
C SER A 97 10.82 -12.40 12.14
N SER A 98 9.99 -12.43 13.19
CA SER A 98 10.28 -11.78 14.47
C SER A 98 11.47 -12.46 15.16
N VAL A 99 11.39 -13.76 15.39
CA VAL A 99 12.45 -14.55 16.05
C VAL A 99 13.77 -14.41 15.31
N GLY A 100 13.77 -14.43 13.97
CA GLY A 100 14.96 -14.19 13.16
C GLY A 100 15.59 -12.82 13.42
N LEU A 101 14.79 -11.75 13.43
CA LEU A 101 15.29 -10.39 13.73
C LEU A 101 15.79 -10.27 15.17
N PHE A 102 15.12 -10.89 16.12
CA PHE A 102 15.55 -10.95 17.53
C PHE A 102 16.90 -11.65 17.67
N PHE A 103 17.09 -12.81 17.03
CA PHE A 103 18.36 -13.55 17.07
C PHE A 103 19.49 -12.76 16.39
N ILE A 104 19.24 -12.12 15.24
CA ILE A 104 20.24 -11.25 14.59
C ILE A 104 20.64 -10.11 15.53
N THR A 105 19.65 -9.47 16.17
CA THR A 105 19.88 -8.40 17.15
C THR A 105 20.71 -8.90 18.33
N PHE A 106 20.38 -10.08 18.85
CA PHE A 106 21.13 -10.70 19.95
C PHE A 106 22.58 -10.98 19.55
N LEU A 107 22.82 -11.55 18.37
CA LEU A 107 24.17 -11.82 17.85
C LEU A 107 24.99 -10.54 17.66
N ILE A 108 24.39 -9.47 17.13
CA ILE A 108 25.04 -8.16 16.98
C ILE A 108 25.43 -7.61 18.36
N SER A 109 24.51 -7.66 19.33
CA SER A 109 24.78 -7.16 20.69
C SER A 109 25.87 -7.97 21.41
N VAL A 110 25.89 -9.29 21.24
CA VAL A 110 26.95 -10.16 21.76
C VAL A 110 28.28 -9.86 21.08
N SER A 111 28.28 -9.64 19.77
CA SER A 111 29.50 -9.28 19.02
C SER A 111 30.08 -7.95 19.51
N ILE A 112 29.24 -6.94 19.73
CA ILE A 112 29.65 -5.66 20.31
C ILE A 112 30.20 -5.86 21.72
N PHE A 113 29.54 -6.68 22.55
CA PHE A 113 30.02 -7.01 23.89
C PHE A 113 31.41 -7.65 23.88
N LEU A 114 31.68 -8.61 22.97
CA LEU A 114 33.00 -9.25 22.85
C LEU A 114 34.09 -8.28 22.40
N LEU A 115 33.77 -7.29 21.56
CA LEU A 115 34.73 -6.30 21.05
C LEU A 115 35.01 -5.16 22.04
N THR A 116 33.99 -4.76 22.82
CA THR A 116 34.07 -3.53 23.65
C THR A 116 33.96 -3.80 25.15
N ASN A 117 33.79 -5.05 25.57
CA ASN A 117 33.51 -5.47 26.95
C ASN A 117 32.30 -4.77 27.60
N SER A 118 31.43 -4.13 26.80
CA SER A 118 30.24 -3.42 27.26
C SER A 118 29.03 -3.84 26.43
N PHE A 119 27.95 -4.27 27.09
CA PHE A 119 26.75 -4.74 26.40
C PHE A 119 25.92 -3.53 25.96
N PRO A 120 25.54 -3.41 24.66
CA PRO A 120 24.79 -2.27 24.15
C PRO A 120 23.29 -2.41 24.49
N PHE A 121 22.95 -2.28 25.77
CA PHE A 121 21.63 -2.59 26.33
C PHE A 121 20.48 -1.81 25.66
N MET A 122 20.66 -0.49 25.47
CA MET A 122 19.65 0.36 24.86
C MET A 122 19.39 0.01 23.38
N PHE A 123 20.45 -0.31 22.62
CA PHE A 123 20.31 -0.81 21.25
C PHE A 123 19.54 -2.14 21.21
N PHE A 124 19.90 -3.08 22.09
CA PHE A 124 19.23 -4.37 22.18
C PHE A 124 17.73 -4.21 22.48
N ILE A 125 17.36 -3.35 23.44
CA ILE A 125 15.94 -3.09 23.77
C ILE A 125 15.19 -2.50 22.58
N LEU A 126 15.75 -1.47 21.92
CA LEU A 126 15.09 -0.83 20.78
C LEU A 126 14.84 -1.83 19.65
N MET A 127 15.85 -2.62 19.31
CA MET A 127 15.74 -3.61 18.23
C MET A 127 14.88 -4.82 18.61
N ALA A 128 14.85 -5.23 19.88
CA ALA A 128 13.88 -6.20 20.38
C ALA A 128 12.44 -5.66 20.27
N GLY A 129 12.23 -4.38 20.54
CA GLY A 129 10.96 -3.69 20.29
C GLY A 129 10.55 -3.70 18.82
N VAL A 130 11.50 -3.47 17.90
CA VAL A 130 11.26 -3.58 16.45
C VAL A 130 10.88 -5.01 16.06
N SER A 131 11.54 -6.01 16.63
CA SER A 131 11.22 -7.42 16.43
C SER A 131 9.79 -7.76 16.85
N TRP A 132 9.38 -7.29 18.02
CA TRP A 132 8.02 -7.44 18.52
C TRP A 132 6.99 -6.73 17.63
N PHE A 133 7.33 -5.52 17.15
CA PHE A 133 6.48 -4.81 16.20
C PHE A 133 6.34 -5.55 14.86
N LEU A 134 7.44 -6.13 14.37
CA LEU A 134 7.45 -6.91 13.13
C LEU A 134 6.51 -8.10 13.19
N TYR A 135 6.43 -8.78 14.33
CA TYR A 135 5.47 -9.87 14.55
C TYR A 135 4.03 -9.41 14.27
N TYR A 136 3.58 -8.33 14.93
CA TYR A 136 2.22 -7.82 14.74
C TYR A 136 1.97 -7.29 13.33
N PHE A 137 3.00 -6.69 12.72
CA PHE A 137 2.92 -6.20 11.35
C PHE A 137 2.68 -7.34 10.35
N VAL A 138 3.43 -8.44 10.47
CA VAL A 138 3.33 -9.60 9.58
C VAL A 138 2.06 -10.42 9.88
N GLU A 139 1.69 -10.58 11.15
CA GLU A 139 0.46 -11.26 11.55
C GLU A 139 -0.80 -10.54 11.04
N SER A 140 -0.79 -9.21 11.06
CA SER A 140 -1.90 -8.39 10.57
C SER A 140 -1.88 -8.21 9.05
N TYR A 141 -0.89 -8.78 8.34
CA TYR A 141 -0.73 -8.57 6.90
C TYR A 141 -1.82 -9.24 6.05
N PRO A 142 -2.25 -10.48 6.31
CA PRO A 142 -3.41 -11.09 5.63
C PRO A 142 -4.68 -10.26 5.77
N GLU A 143 -4.93 -9.69 6.95
CA GLU A 143 -6.05 -8.78 7.20
C GLU A 143 -6.01 -7.57 6.27
N ARG A 144 -4.82 -7.00 6.05
CA ARG A 144 -4.62 -5.87 5.14
C ARG A 144 -4.92 -6.27 3.71
N LEU A 145 -4.44 -7.43 3.25
CA LEU A 145 -4.72 -7.93 1.89
C LEU A 145 -6.22 -8.20 1.70
N ALA A 146 -6.89 -8.82 2.68
CA ALA A 146 -8.33 -9.06 2.67
C ALA A 146 -9.13 -7.74 2.62
N ASN A 147 -8.73 -6.75 3.43
CA ASN A 147 -9.36 -5.43 3.39
C ASN A 147 -9.11 -4.73 2.05
N GLN A 148 -7.89 -4.78 1.49
CA GLN A 148 -7.61 -4.21 0.16
C GLN A 148 -8.45 -4.86 -0.93
N TRP A 149 -8.61 -6.19 -0.88
CA TRP A 149 -9.51 -6.91 -1.77
C TRP A 149 -10.95 -6.41 -1.65
N ARG A 150 -11.47 -6.38 -0.42
CA ARG A 150 -12.83 -5.91 -0.13
C ARG A 150 -13.04 -4.48 -0.60
N LEU A 151 -12.06 -3.59 -0.42
CA LEU A 151 -12.13 -2.20 -0.89
C LEU A 151 -12.18 -2.12 -2.42
N LYS A 152 -11.38 -2.93 -3.12
CA LYS A 152 -11.44 -3.02 -4.59
C LYS A 152 -12.80 -3.57 -5.06
N ALA A 153 -13.29 -4.63 -4.44
CA ALA A 153 -14.62 -5.18 -4.73
C ALA A 153 -15.73 -4.15 -4.47
N SER A 154 -15.67 -3.44 -3.34
CA SER A 154 -16.64 -2.40 -2.99
C SER A 154 -16.63 -1.23 -3.97
N SER A 155 -15.47 -0.84 -4.52
CA SER A 155 -15.40 0.18 -5.57
C SER A 155 -16.12 -0.20 -6.87
N GLN A 156 -16.34 -1.50 -7.09
CA GLN A 156 -17.00 -2.06 -8.28
C GLN A 156 -18.49 -2.32 -8.09
N MET A 157 -19.04 -2.16 -6.88
CA MET A 157 -20.46 -2.39 -6.61
C MET A 157 -21.38 -1.48 -7.42
N VAL A 158 -21.05 -0.19 -7.49
CA VAL A 158 -21.81 0.79 -8.28
C VAL A 158 -21.77 0.42 -9.77
N PRO A 159 -20.60 0.22 -10.41
CA PRO A 159 -20.53 -0.30 -11.78
C PRO A 159 -21.28 -1.61 -12.00
N ALA A 160 -21.21 -2.54 -11.05
CA ALA A 160 -21.86 -3.84 -11.15
C ALA A 160 -23.38 -3.69 -11.24
N LEU A 161 -23.96 -2.94 -10.31
CA LEU A 161 -25.38 -2.64 -10.33
C LEU A 161 -25.77 -1.86 -11.58
N LEU A 162 -24.94 -0.92 -12.03
CA LEU A 162 -25.18 -0.21 -13.29
C LEU A 162 -25.25 -1.17 -14.49
N TYR A 163 -24.31 -2.11 -14.61
CA TYR A 163 -24.34 -3.12 -15.68
C TYR A 163 -25.59 -4.01 -15.59
N VAL A 164 -25.93 -4.49 -14.38
CA VAL A 164 -27.12 -5.32 -14.14
C VAL A 164 -28.40 -4.55 -14.47
N VAL A 165 -28.56 -3.34 -13.93
CA VAL A 165 -29.74 -2.48 -14.14
C VAL A 165 -29.91 -2.14 -15.61
N VAL A 166 -28.85 -1.69 -16.30
CA VAL A 166 -28.94 -1.37 -17.74
C VAL A 166 -29.33 -2.60 -18.54
N TYR A 167 -28.75 -3.76 -18.26
CA TYR A 167 -29.14 -5.01 -18.94
C TYR A 167 -30.61 -5.38 -18.67
N MET A 168 -31.05 -5.30 -17.41
CA MET A 168 -32.41 -5.62 -16.97
C MET A 168 -33.48 -4.67 -17.54
N ARG A 169 -33.12 -3.43 -17.84
CA ARG A 169 -34.01 -2.48 -18.54
C ARG A 169 -34.37 -2.96 -19.94
N HIS A 170 -33.44 -3.61 -20.65
CA HIS A 170 -33.71 -4.16 -22.00
C HIS A 170 -34.32 -5.55 -21.97
N THR A 171 -33.81 -6.43 -21.10
CA THR A 171 -34.29 -7.81 -21.01
C THR A 171 -34.41 -8.22 -19.54
N PRO A 172 -35.62 -8.56 -19.05
CA PRO A 172 -35.86 -8.90 -17.65
C PRO A 172 -35.39 -10.33 -17.35
N ASN A 173 -34.07 -10.54 -17.36
CA ASN A 173 -33.44 -11.81 -17.03
C ASN A 173 -32.21 -11.57 -16.15
N LEU A 174 -32.36 -11.89 -14.86
CA LEU A 174 -31.33 -11.66 -13.84
C LEU A 174 -30.05 -12.47 -14.12
N GLU A 175 -30.19 -13.71 -14.56
CA GLU A 175 -29.03 -14.57 -14.85
C GLU A 175 -28.16 -13.98 -15.96
N LYS A 176 -28.79 -13.55 -17.06
CA LYS A 176 -28.08 -12.90 -18.16
C LYS A 176 -27.52 -11.53 -17.77
N ALA A 177 -28.20 -10.80 -16.89
CA ALA A 177 -27.71 -9.52 -16.38
C ALA A 177 -26.44 -9.68 -15.52
N ILE A 178 -26.42 -10.68 -14.64
CA ILE A 178 -25.24 -10.99 -13.81
C ILE A 178 -24.11 -11.53 -14.68
N ALA A 179 -24.41 -12.37 -15.66
CA ALA A 179 -23.46 -12.84 -16.67
C ALA A 179 -22.81 -11.66 -17.41
N PHE A 180 -23.63 -10.73 -17.90
CA PHE A 180 -23.16 -9.53 -18.58
C PHE A 180 -22.30 -8.65 -17.67
N ALA A 181 -22.68 -8.48 -16.41
CA ALA A 181 -21.87 -7.77 -15.43
C ALA A 181 -20.53 -8.49 -15.18
N ALA A 182 -20.52 -9.82 -15.06
CA ALA A 182 -19.31 -10.61 -14.85
C ALA A 182 -18.30 -10.56 -16.02
N GLU A 183 -18.77 -10.29 -17.24
CA GLU A 183 -17.91 -10.11 -18.41
C GLU A 183 -17.30 -8.70 -18.51
N HIS A 184 -18.02 -7.69 -18.01
CA HIS A 184 -17.67 -6.28 -18.20
C HIS A 184 -17.08 -5.61 -16.96
N LEU A 185 -17.25 -6.23 -15.80
CA LEU A 185 -16.57 -5.86 -14.58
C LEU A 185 -15.11 -6.30 -14.64
N GLU A 186 -14.30 -5.56 -13.92
CA GLU A 186 -12.96 -5.99 -13.62
C GLU A 186 -12.94 -6.86 -12.36
N TYR A 187 -11.80 -7.49 -12.14
CA TYR A 187 -11.50 -8.13 -10.87
C TYR A 187 -11.46 -7.10 -9.73
N PRO A 188 -11.95 -7.42 -8.53
CA PRO A 188 -12.36 -8.75 -8.05
C PRO A 188 -13.82 -9.17 -8.25
N LEU A 189 -14.76 -8.23 -8.41
CA LEU A 189 -16.19 -8.55 -8.36
C LEU A 189 -16.65 -9.40 -9.56
N ALA A 190 -15.98 -9.27 -10.72
CA ALA A 190 -16.20 -10.15 -11.87
C ALA A 190 -15.99 -11.64 -11.53
N LEU A 191 -14.97 -11.95 -10.72
CA LEU A 191 -14.66 -13.32 -10.30
C LEU A 191 -15.74 -13.84 -9.35
N ASP A 192 -16.19 -12.99 -8.42
CA ASP A 192 -17.24 -13.34 -7.48
C ASP A 192 -18.56 -13.67 -8.22
N PHE A 193 -18.95 -12.90 -9.23
CA PHE A 193 -20.11 -13.24 -10.06
C PHE A 193 -19.92 -14.52 -10.89
N ARG A 194 -18.73 -14.76 -11.46
CA ARG A 194 -18.44 -16.05 -12.13
C ARG A 194 -18.54 -17.23 -11.16
N LYS A 195 -18.13 -17.03 -9.90
CA LYS A 195 -18.24 -18.04 -8.84
C LYS A 195 -19.70 -18.38 -8.52
N VAL A 196 -20.61 -17.40 -8.56
CA VAL A 196 -22.06 -17.65 -8.40
C VAL A 196 -22.57 -18.64 -9.47
N PHE A 197 -22.14 -18.50 -10.73
CA PHE A 197 -22.47 -19.49 -11.76
C PHE A 197 -21.79 -20.84 -11.52
N TYR A 198 -20.51 -20.82 -11.14
CA TYR A 198 -19.75 -22.04 -10.88
C TYR A 198 -20.35 -22.88 -9.75
N ASP A 199 -20.78 -22.25 -8.64
CA ASP A 199 -21.35 -22.94 -7.48
C ASP A 199 -22.67 -23.66 -7.86
N VAL A 200 -23.45 -23.12 -8.80
CA VAL A 200 -24.62 -23.82 -9.37
C VAL A 200 -24.19 -25.00 -10.25
N GLN A 201 -23.19 -24.82 -11.11
CA GLN A 201 -22.73 -25.85 -12.04
C GLN A 201 -22.16 -27.09 -11.33
N ILE A 202 -21.51 -26.90 -10.17
CA ILE A 202 -21.00 -28.01 -9.34
C ILE A 202 -22.07 -28.61 -8.41
N GLY A 203 -23.31 -28.11 -8.47
CA GLY A 203 -24.42 -28.59 -7.67
C GLY A 203 -24.40 -28.17 -6.20
N ARG A 204 -23.67 -27.10 -5.84
CA ARG A 204 -23.68 -26.55 -4.48
C ARG A 204 -25.00 -25.85 -4.16
N PHE A 205 -25.58 -25.19 -5.16
CA PHE A 205 -26.89 -24.54 -5.08
C PHE A 205 -27.78 -25.01 -6.23
N SER A 206 -29.10 -24.96 -6.03
CA SER A 206 -30.06 -25.45 -7.04
C SER A 206 -30.37 -24.41 -8.11
N THR A 207 -30.24 -23.13 -7.77
CA THR A 207 -30.57 -22.01 -8.66
C THR A 207 -29.53 -20.90 -8.57
N LEU A 208 -29.42 -20.08 -9.62
CA LEU A 208 -28.53 -18.92 -9.59
C LEU A 208 -28.94 -17.91 -8.53
N LYS A 209 -30.26 -17.75 -8.31
CA LYS A 209 -30.78 -16.89 -7.26
C LYS A 209 -30.27 -17.30 -5.87
N GLU A 210 -30.41 -18.58 -5.52
CA GLU A 210 -29.95 -19.11 -4.24
C GLU A 210 -28.44 -18.92 -4.04
N SER A 211 -27.66 -19.16 -5.11
CA SER A 211 -26.21 -18.92 -5.07
C SER A 211 -25.86 -17.44 -4.93
N LEU A 212 -26.63 -16.55 -5.56
CA LEU A 212 -26.44 -15.10 -5.49
C LEU A 212 -26.78 -14.60 -4.08
N ASP A 213 -27.90 -15.01 -3.51
CA ASP A 213 -28.31 -14.67 -2.15
C ASP A 213 -27.25 -15.09 -1.13
N SER A 214 -26.71 -16.31 -1.26
CA SER A 214 -25.60 -16.77 -0.41
C SER A 214 -24.34 -15.92 -0.56
N TYR A 215 -24.05 -15.42 -1.76
CA TYR A 215 -22.93 -14.51 -1.99
C TYR A 215 -23.20 -13.12 -1.41
N LEU A 216 -24.39 -12.56 -1.61
CA LEU A 216 -24.79 -11.26 -1.10
C LEU A 216 -24.77 -11.21 0.43
N ASP A 217 -25.11 -12.31 1.10
CA ASP A 217 -25.05 -12.38 2.57
C ASP A 217 -23.63 -12.16 3.13
N THR A 218 -22.58 -12.50 2.36
CA THR A 218 -21.19 -12.21 2.75
C THR A 218 -20.88 -10.71 2.87
N TRP A 219 -21.72 -9.88 2.23
CA TRP A 219 -21.62 -8.43 2.27
C TRP A 219 -22.43 -7.79 3.40
N ARG A 220 -23.17 -8.54 4.20
CA ARG A 220 -24.08 -8.01 5.23
C ARG A 220 -23.37 -7.08 6.22
N ASP A 221 -22.17 -7.45 6.66
CA ASP A 221 -21.36 -6.66 7.60
C ASP A 221 -20.74 -5.39 6.99
N TYR A 222 -20.74 -5.27 5.66
CA TYR A 222 -19.93 -4.29 4.93
C TYR A 222 -20.77 -3.34 4.06
N SER A 223 -21.77 -3.87 3.37
CA SER A 223 -22.58 -3.16 2.38
C SER A 223 -24.02 -3.66 2.32
N PHE A 224 -24.80 -3.31 3.33
CA PHE A 224 -26.23 -3.57 3.37
C PHE A 224 -26.97 -3.00 2.14
N GLU A 225 -26.56 -1.82 1.68
CA GLU A 225 -27.19 -1.12 0.55
C GLU A 225 -27.01 -1.88 -0.77
N PHE A 226 -25.91 -2.64 -0.89
CA PHE A 226 -25.66 -3.50 -2.05
C PHE A 226 -26.63 -4.68 -2.08
N ILE A 227 -26.93 -5.26 -0.92
CA ILE A 227 -27.90 -6.35 -0.78
C ILE A 227 -29.30 -5.83 -1.11
N GLU A 228 -29.71 -4.70 -0.52
CA GLU A 228 -31.00 -4.07 -0.80
C GLU A 228 -31.17 -3.73 -2.29
N ALA A 229 -30.13 -3.21 -2.95
CA ALA A 229 -30.20 -2.95 -4.37
C ALA A 229 -30.42 -4.22 -5.20
N PHE A 230 -29.77 -5.34 -4.85
CA PHE A 230 -30.04 -6.60 -5.54
C PHE A 230 -31.45 -7.13 -5.26
N HIS A 231 -31.97 -7.01 -4.04
CA HIS A 231 -33.35 -7.39 -3.74
C HIS A 231 -34.37 -6.53 -4.49
N LEU A 232 -34.10 -5.24 -4.71
CA LEU A 232 -34.92 -4.37 -5.57
C LEU A 232 -34.84 -4.79 -7.05
N ILE A 233 -33.67 -5.20 -7.53
CA ILE A 233 -33.54 -5.74 -8.90
C ILE A 233 -34.34 -7.04 -9.03
N GLU A 234 -34.29 -7.92 -8.03
CA GLU A 234 -35.07 -9.15 -8.00
C GLU A 234 -36.58 -8.89 -7.95
N SER A 235 -37.02 -7.94 -7.12
CA SER A 235 -38.45 -7.60 -7.02
C SER A 235 -38.99 -7.05 -8.34
N SER A 236 -38.15 -6.35 -9.12
CA SER A 236 -38.53 -5.84 -10.45
C SER A 236 -38.96 -6.93 -11.44
N LEU A 237 -38.52 -8.19 -11.26
CA LEU A 237 -38.95 -9.32 -12.10
C LEU A 237 -40.42 -9.68 -11.90
N PHE A 238 -41.00 -9.30 -10.76
CA PHE A 238 -42.38 -9.60 -10.40
C PHE A 238 -43.32 -8.39 -10.61
N GLU A 239 -42.78 -7.25 -11.04
CA GLU A 239 -43.56 -6.05 -11.33
C GLU A 239 -44.25 -6.17 -12.71
N PRO A 240 -45.61 -6.15 -12.76
CA PRO A 240 -46.34 -6.30 -14.01
C PRO A 240 -46.31 -5.04 -14.87
N ASP A 241 -46.15 -3.87 -14.25
CA ASP A 241 -46.12 -2.58 -14.93
C ASP A 241 -44.68 -2.19 -15.30
N GLU A 242 -44.46 -1.86 -16.57
CA GLU A 242 -43.12 -1.60 -17.12
C GLU A 242 -42.50 -0.30 -16.56
N GLU A 243 -43.31 0.73 -16.32
CA GLU A 243 -42.86 1.99 -15.72
C GLU A 243 -42.42 1.77 -14.26
N ARG A 244 -43.21 1.02 -13.48
CA ARG A 244 -42.85 0.59 -12.12
C ARG A 244 -41.62 -0.31 -12.09
N ARG A 245 -41.48 -1.24 -13.04
CA ARG A 245 -40.28 -2.07 -13.17
C ARG A 245 -39.03 -1.23 -13.37
N ILE A 246 -39.05 -0.29 -14.32
CA ILE A 246 -37.90 0.58 -14.63
C ILE A 246 -37.57 1.48 -13.43
N SER A 247 -38.56 2.12 -12.82
CA SER A 247 -38.35 2.95 -11.63
C SER A 247 -37.81 2.15 -10.43
N THR A 248 -38.18 0.88 -10.29
CA THR A 248 -37.62 -0.02 -9.26
C THR A 248 -36.14 -0.31 -9.51
N LEU A 249 -35.76 -0.56 -10.78
CA LEU A 249 -34.36 -0.73 -11.18
C LEU A 249 -33.53 0.54 -10.95
N GLU A 250 -34.09 1.72 -11.23
CA GLU A 250 -33.45 3.01 -10.95
C GLU A 250 -33.31 3.26 -9.44
N ARG A 251 -34.31 2.87 -8.67
CA ARG A 251 -34.27 2.93 -7.20
C ARG A 251 -33.16 2.04 -6.64
N ALA A 252 -32.95 0.86 -7.19
CA ALA A 252 -31.84 -0.01 -6.80
C ALA A 252 -30.47 0.67 -6.97
N LEU A 253 -30.26 1.34 -8.11
CA LEU A 253 -29.03 2.09 -8.35
C LEU A 253 -28.88 3.28 -7.39
N GLN A 254 -29.98 3.99 -7.13
CA GLN A 254 -30.01 5.12 -6.19
C GLN A 254 -29.62 4.69 -4.77
N VAL A 255 -30.18 3.59 -4.27
CA VAL A 255 -29.93 3.09 -2.91
C VAL A 255 -28.44 2.85 -2.65
N VAL A 256 -27.73 2.22 -3.60
CA VAL A 256 -26.27 2.03 -3.45
C VAL A 256 -25.49 3.33 -3.58
N LEU A 257 -25.86 4.22 -4.50
CA LEU A 257 -25.16 5.50 -4.66
C LEU A 257 -25.28 6.37 -3.40
N GLU A 258 -26.49 6.45 -2.83
CA GLU A 258 -26.74 7.15 -1.56
C GLU A 258 -26.00 6.48 -0.41
N GLY A 259 -26.06 5.15 -0.31
CA GLY A 259 -25.35 4.37 0.70
C GLY A 259 -23.83 4.61 0.71
N VAL A 260 -23.21 4.58 -0.48
CA VAL A 260 -21.77 4.85 -0.62
C VAL A 260 -21.45 6.30 -0.24
N TYR A 261 -22.29 7.26 -0.65
CA TYR A 261 -22.12 8.66 -0.30
C TYR A 261 -22.19 8.89 1.22
N ASP A 262 -23.22 8.34 1.88
CA ASP A 262 -23.44 8.51 3.31
C ASP A 262 -22.33 7.85 4.14
N LYS A 263 -21.86 6.66 3.73
CA LYS A 263 -20.69 6.02 4.34
C LYS A 263 -19.43 6.84 4.20
N MET A 264 -19.19 7.39 3.01
CA MET A 264 -18.03 8.26 2.77
C MET A 264 -18.10 9.51 3.65
N LEU A 265 -19.28 10.14 3.75
CA LEU A 265 -19.48 11.29 4.62
C LEU A 265 -19.18 10.94 6.08
N LYS A 266 -19.76 9.83 6.59
CA LYS A 266 -19.49 9.35 7.95
C LYS A 266 -17.99 9.07 8.17
N PHE A 267 -17.33 8.39 7.24
CA PHE A 267 -15.89 8.13 7.30
C PHE A 267 -15.06 9.42 7.39
N THR A 268 -15.40 10.47 6.65
CA THR A 268 -14.66 11.75 6.72
C THR A 268 -14.74 12.42 8.09
N HIS A 269 -15.82 12.21 8.83
CA HIS A 269 -15.96 12.68 10.20
C HIS A 269 -15.20 11.79 11.18
N ASP A 270 -15.36 10.46 11.06
CA ASP A 270 -14.78 9.47 11.98
C ASP A 270 -13.25 9.41 11.89
N VAL A 271 -12.69 9.65 10.71
CA VAL A 271 -11.24 9.53 10.46
C VAL A 271 -10.41 10.67 11.08
N ARG A 272 -11.05 11.81 11.40
CA ARG A 272 -10.36 13.00 11.90
C ARG A 272 -9.63 12.72 13.21
N SER A 273 -10.31 12.15 14.21
CA SER A 273 -9.71 11.92 15.53
C SER A 273 -8.55 10.90 15.48
N PRO A 274 -8.69 9.72 14.85
CA PRO A 274 -7.59 8.78 14.67
C PRO A 274 -6.38 9.40 13.96
N LEU A 275 -6.60 10.18 12.90
CA LEU A 275 -5.50 10.85 12.18
C LEU A 275 -4.79 11.88 13.07
N THR A 276 -5.54 12.68 13.82
CA THR A 276 -4.95 13.62 14.79
C THR A 276 -4.12 12.87 15.83
N ASN A 277 -4.60 11.74 16.36
CA ASN A 277 -3.85 10.95 17.34
C ASN A 277 -2.54 10.41 16.75
N VAL A 278 -2.56 9.93 15.50
CA VAL A 278 -1.35 9.50 14.79
C VAL A 278 -0.40 10.68 14.58
N TYR A 279 -0.91 11.83 14.16
CA TYR A 279 -0.10 13.05 14.00
C TYR A 279 0.56 13.48 15.33
N MET A 280 -0.20 13.49 16.41
CA MET A 280 0.31 13.83 17.75
C MET A 280 1.41 12.85 18.19
N LEU A 281 1.19 11.55 17.98
CA LEU A 281 2.14 10.50 18.37
C LEU A 281 3.42 10.50 17.53
N THR A 282 3.30 10.71 16.22
CA THR A 282 4.39 10.46 15.27
C THR A 282 5.11 11.71 14.79
N VAL A 283 4.51 12.88 14.95
CA VAL A 283 5.09 14.16 14.54
C VAL A 283 5.32 15.06 15.76
N VAL A 284 4.28 15.38 16.51
CA VAL A 284 4.39 16.37 17.60
C VAL A 284 5.26 15.86 18.75
N LEU A 285 5.00 14.64 19.25
CA LEU A 285 5.78 14.06 20.34
C LEU A 285 7.27 13.92 19.97
N PRO A 286 7.63 13.40 18.78
CA PRO A 286 9.03 13.36 18.34
C PRO A 286 9.68 14.73 18.19
N VAL A 287 8.99 15.74 17.66
CA VAL A 287 9.53 17.10 17.57
C VAL A 287 9.85 17.67 18.95
N LEU A 288 8.95 17.48 19.92
CA LEU A 288 9.21 17.84 21.32
C LEU A 288 10.38 17.03 21.90
N GLY A 289 10.47 15.74 21.55
CA GLY A 289 11.58 14.87 21.93
C GLY A 289 12.93 15.34 21.42
N ILE A 290 13.01 15.85 20.19
CA ILE A 290 14.24 16.44 19.62
C ILE A 290 14.63 17.71 20.39
N ALA A 291 13.65 18.57 20.73
CA ALA A 291 13.93 19.80 21.49
C ALA A 291 14.52 19.51 22.88
N LEU A 292 14.11 18.40 23.50
CA LEU A 292 14.62 17.95 24.81
C LEU A 292 15.90 17.11 24.73
N LEU A 293 16.36 16.76 23.53
CA LEU A 293 17.50 15.88 23.31
C LEU A 293 18.80 16.39 23.97
N PRO A 294 19.16 17.69 23.92
CA PRO A 294 20.35 18.20 24.62
C PRO A 294 20.28 17.96 26.13
N LEU A 295 19.12 18.22 26.75
CA LEU A 295 18.90 17.99 28.18
C LEU A 295 18.98 16.49 28.51
N ALA A 296 18.33 15.65 27.71
CA ALA A 296 18.37 14.20 27.88
C ALA A 296 19.79 13.64 27.75
N SER A 297 20.59 14.14 26.79
CA SER A 297 21.97 13.71 26.58
C SER A 297 22.87 14.05 27.77
N VAL A 298 22.64 15.18 28.43
CA VAL A 298 23.39 15.60 29.64
C VAL A 298 22.95 14.79 30.86
N LEU A 299 21.65 14.58 31.05
CA LEU A 299 21.10 13.86 32.21
C LEU A 299 21.38 12.34 32.19
N VAL A 300 21.30 11.74 30.99
CA VAL A 300 21.42 10.28 30.80
C VAL A 300 22.88 9.85 30.59
N GLY A 301 23.85 10.77 30.67
CA GLY A 301 25.26 10.46 30.89
C GLY A 301 25.88 9.46 29.90
N GLY A 302 25.91 9.79 28.60
CA GLY A 302 26.61 8.99 27.59
C GLY A 302 25.95 7.66 27.19
N PHE A 303 24.87 7.24 27.87
CA PHE A 303 24.06 6.09 27.45
C PHE A 303 23.35 6.34 26.11
N LEU A 304 22.96 7.59 25.84
CA LEU A 304 22.28 7.98 24.62
C LEU A 304 23.30 8.38 23.54
N LYS A 305 23.65 7.42 22.69
CA LYS A 305 24.51 7.63 21.50
C LYS A 305 23.72 7.97 20.25
N TRP A 306 24.39 8.57 19.25
CA TRP A 306 23.80 9.04 17.99
C TRP A 306 23.00 7.97 17.23
N TYR A 307 23.44 6.70 17.25
CA TYR A 307 22.76 5.61 16.57
C TYR A 307 21.40 5.25 17.18
N HIS A 308 21.16 5.52 18.48
CA HIS A 308 19.83 5.33 19.07
C HIS A 308 18.82 6.34 18.51
N ILE A 309 19.27 7.59 18.35
CA ILE A 309 18.47 8.66 17.75
C ILE A 309 18.18 8.30 16.29
N PHE A 310 19.20 7.82 15.56
CA PHE A 310 19.05 7.36 14.18
C PHE A 310 17.99 6.25 14.05
N ILE A 311 18.08 5.18 14.85
CA ILE A 311 17.11 4.08 14.77
C ILE A 311 15.69 4.55 15.14
N LEU A 312 15.55 5.35 16.19
CA LEU A 312 14.24 5.81 16.65
C LEU A 312 13.57 6.72 15.61
N TYR A 313 14.28 7.73 15.12
CA TYR A 313 13.71 8.77 14.25
C TYR A 313 13.71 8.40 12.77
N THR A 314 14.65 7.60 12.30
CA THR A 314 14.77 7.24 10.88
C THR A 314 14.11 5.91 10.54
N LEU A 315 13.99 4.98 11.50
CA LEU A 315 13.42 3.65 11.26
C LEU A 315 12.09 3.44 11.98
N ILE A 316 12.05 3.58 13.31
CA ILE A 316 10.86 3.24 14.12
C ILE A 316 9.71 4.19 13.83
N LEU A 317 9.93 5.51 13.97
CA LEU A 317 8.87 6.50 13.83
C LEU A 317 8.24 6.50 12.42
N PRO A 318 9.01 6.54 11.31
CA PRO A 318 8.41 6.50 9.98
C PRO A 318 7.62 5.22 9.71
N PHE A 319 8.12 4.07 10.19
CA PHE A 319 7.42 2.79 10.02
C PHE A 319 6.11 2.75 10.83
N MET A 320 6.12 3.29 12.05
CA MET A 320 4.91 3.45 12.87
C MET A 320 3.89 4.37 12.20
N THR A 321 4.33 5.50 11.65
CA THR A 321 3.46 6.42 10.90
C THR A 321 2.81 5.71 9.72
N LEU A 322 3.61 5.05 8.88
CA LEU A 322 3.10 4.30 7.72
C LEU A 322 2.11 3.21 8.14
N TYR A 323 2.42 2.47 9.21
CA TYR A 323 1.54 1.42 9.70
C TYR A 323 0.19 1.95 10.17
N PHE A 324 0.17 2.98 11.02
CA PHE A 324 -1.07 3.53 11.56
C PHE A 324 -1.88 4.29 10.51
N THR A 325 -1.23 5.11 9.68
CA THR A 325 -1.92 5.84 8.61
C THR A 325 -2.54 4.87 7.61
N ASP A 326 -1.82 3.82 7.18
CA ASP A 326 -2.40 2.84 6.26
C ASP A 326 -3.56 2.08 6.91
N LYS A 327 -3.45 1.70 8.19
CA LYS A 327 -4.54 1.06 8.92
C LYS A 327 -5.81 1.92 8.95
N ILE A 328 -5.66 3.23 9.14
CA ILE A 328 -6.78 4.19 9.10
C ILE A 328 -7.32 4.33 7.67
N MET A 329 -6.45 4.43 6.67
CA MET A 329 -6.85 4.56 5.26
C MET A 329 -7.59 3.32 4.74
N LEU A 330 -7.27 2.13 5.25
CA LEU A 330 -7.96 0.87 4.91
C LEU A 330 -9.38 0.77 5.49
N LEU A 331 -9.79 1.70 6.37
CA LEU A 331 -11.17 1.81 6.86
C LEU A 331 -12.08 2.62 5.92
N ARG A 332 -11.52 3.25 4.88
CA ARG A 332 -12.31 4.03 3.93
C ARG A 332 -13.40 3.16 3.30
N PRO A 333 -14.63 3.65 3.13
CA PRO A 333 -15.63 2.96 2.30
C PRO A 333 -15.11 2.78 0.87
N GLY A 334 -15.57 1.75 0.17
CA GLY A 334 -15.29 1.61 -1.25
C GLY A 334 -15.91 2.77 -2.01
N GLY A 335 -15.08 3.58 -2.64
CA GLY A 335 -15.50 4.67 -3.52
C GLY A 335 -15.22 4.31 -4.98
N TYR A 336 -15.89 4.99 -5.90
CA TYR A 336 -15.65 4.85 -7.33
C TYR A 336 -14.20 5.26 -7.69
N GLY A 337 -13.45 4.35 -8.30
CA GLY A 337 -12.06 4.59 -8.67
C GLY A 337 -11.40 3.33 -9.21
N GLU A 338 -11.45 3.15 -10.53
CA GLU A 338 -10.77 2.06 -11.24
C GLU A 338 -9.24 2.24 -11.10
N THR A 339 -8.62 1.43 -10.24
CA THR A 339 -7.16 1.43 -10.03
C THR A 339 -6.37 0.85 -11.22
N SER A 340 -7.05 0.24 -12.18
CA SER A 340 -6.52 -0.51 -13.31
C SER A 340 -6.40 0.29 -14.61
N PHE A 341 -7.02 1.47 -14.72
CA PHE A 341 -6.96 2.29 -15.95
C PHE A 341 -5.51 2.56 -16.38
N LEU A 342 -4.61 2.72 -15.40
CA LEU A 342 -3.20 2.92 -15.67
C LEU A 342 -2.58 1.72 -16.41
N GLY A 343 -2.98 0.49 -16.06
CA GLY A 343 -2.49 -0.75 -16.69
C GLY A 343 -3.01 -0.96 -18.11
N LYS A 344 -4.16 -0.36 -18.45
CA LYS A 344 -4.72 -0.37 -19.81
C LYS A 344 -4.10 0.70 -20.72
N ASN A 345 -3.24 1.57 -20.18
CA ASN A 345 -2.60 2.62 -20.95
C ASN A 345 -1.48 2.04 -21.84
N PRO A 346 -1.41 2.39 -23.14
CA PRO A 346 -0.33 1.94 -24.03
C PRO A 346 1.09 2.23 -23.50
N PHE A 347 1.27 3.30 -22.72
CA PHE A 347 2.54 3.70 -22.12
C PHE A 347 2.84 3.07 -20.75
N TYR A 348 2.00 2.15 -20.28
CA TYR A 348 2.22 1.44 -19.01
C TYR A 348 3.57 0.68 -18.94
N PRO A 349 4.04 0.00 -20.00
CA PRO A 349 5.36 -0.66 -19.98
C PRO A 349 6.51 0.34 -19.70
N LYS A 350 6.43 1.54 -20.26
CA LYS A 350 7.41 2.60 -20.05
C LYS A 350 7.39 3.12 -18.61
N TYR A 351 6.21 3.26 -18.02
CA TYR A 351 6.06 3.59 -16.60
C TYR A 351 6.67 2.52 -15.68
N LYS A 352 6.52 1.23 -16.02
CA LYS A 352 7.07 0.10 -15.27
C LYS A 352 8.59 -0.05 -15.44
N SER A 353 9.17 0.44 -16.55
CA SER A 353 10.61 0.34 -16.83
C SER A 353 11.48 0.95 -15.72
N ASN A 354 12.68 0.38 -15.54
CA ASN A 354 13.68 0.90 -14.60
C ASN A 354 14.63 1.93 -15.24
N ASP A 355 14.55 2.14 -16.55
CA ASP A 355 15.46 3.01 -17.32
C ASP A 355 15.43 4.46 -16.82
N ALA A 356 14.25 4.94 -16.41
CA ALA A 356 14.10 6.25 -15.80
C ALA A 356 14.87 6.37 -14.46
N PHE A 357 14.94 5.29 -13.67
CA PHE A 357 15.74 5.27 -12.45
C PHE A 357 17.23 5.21 -12.76
N VAL A 358 17.64 4.50 -13.80
CA VAL A 358 19.05 4.46 -14.25
C VAL A 358 19.50 5.85 -14.72
N THR A 359 18.68 6.50 -15.53
CA THR A 359 18.94 7.87 -16.03
C THR A 359 19.02 8.87 -14.88
N ALA A 360 18.07 8.79 -13.95
CA ALA A 360 18.08 9.62 -12.75
C ALA A 360 19.30 9.34 -11.85
N ALA A 361 19.71 8.08 -11.71
CA ALA A 361 20.90 7.69 -10.95
C ALA A 361 22.16 8.29 -11.60
N ALA A 362 22.30 8.21 -12.92
CA ALA A 362 23.46 8.76 -13.62
C ALA A 362 23.64 10.27 -13.40
N ILE A 363 22.53 11.01 -13.29
CA ILE A 363 22.56 12.47 -13.04
C ILE A 363 22.75 12.80 -11.56
N ALA A 364 22.07 12.07 -10.66
CA ALA A 364 22.11 12.33 -9.22
C ALA A 364 23.39 11.83 -8.55
N PHE A 365 23.95 10.72 -9.02
CA PHE A 365 25.14 10.09 -8.43
C PHE A 365 26.35 11.03 -8.31
N PRO A 366 26.79 11.77 -9.35
CA PRO A 366 27.92 12.69 -9.21
C PRO A 366 27.66 13.79 -8.18
N ILE A 367 26.42 14.29 -8.09
CA ILE A 367 26.03 15.34 -7.14
C ILE A 367 26.09 14.80 -5.70
N ILE A 368 25.58 13.59 -5.46
CA ILE A 368 25.64 12.94 -4.16
C ILE A 368 27.09 12.63 -3.79
N LEU A 369 27.90 12.16 -4.74
CA LEU A 369 29.31 11.86 -4.53
C LEU A 369 30.07 13.12 -4.10
N ILE A 370 29.84 14.25 -4.77
CA ILE A 370 30.41 15.56 -4.40
C ILE A 370 29.98 15.94 -2.98
N GLY A 371 28.70 15.74 -2.62
CA GLY A 371 28.22 16.02 -1.27
C GLY A 371 28.82 15.13 -0.18
N LEU A 372 29.23 13.91 -0.52
CA LEU A 372 29.88 12.96 0.39
C LEU A 372 31.41 13.07 0.43
N LEU A 373 32.03 13.93 -0.40
CA LEU A 373 33.48 14.12 -0.45
C LEU A 373 34.14 14.31 0.93
N PRO A 374 33.60 15.13 1.85
CA PRO A 374 34.23 15.30 3.17
C PRO A 374 34.35 13.96 3.92
N LEU A 375 33.30 13.13 3.89
CA LEU A 375 33.29 11.84 4.57
C LEU A 375 34.19 10.81 3.85
N ILE A 376 34.20 10.83 2.51
CA ILE A 376 35.06 9.96 1.71
C ILE A 376 36.53 10.28 2.03
N PHE A 377 36.91 11.55 2.07
CA PHE A 377 38.31 11.94 2.24
C PHE A 377 38.84 11.57 3.65
N GLN A 378 38.01 11.70 4.68
CA GLN A 378 38.47 11.41 6.03
C GLN A 378 38.45 9.92 6.39
N TYR A 379 37.40 9.19 5.98
CA TYR A 379 37.15 7.83 6.45
C TYR A 379 37.56 6.74 5.44
N THR A 380 38.07 7.10 4.27
CA THR A 380 38.61 6.14 3.30
C THR A 380 40.09 6.40 3.03
N PRO A 381 40.89 5.37 2.66
CA PRO A 381 42.29 5.55 2.30
C PRO A 381 42.49 6.20 0.91
N LEU A 382 41.41 6.70 0.27
CA LEU A 382 41.47 7.25 -1.08
C LEU A 382 42.39 8.48 -1.21
N PRO A 383 42.39 9.47 -0.29
CA PRO A 383 43.30 10.61 -0.40
C PRO A 383 44.76 10.20 -0.20
N ASP A 384 45.03 9.30 0.75
CA ASP A 384 46.37 8.77 1.01
C ASP A 384 46.91 8.03 -0.23
N LEU A 385 46.06 7.28 -0.93
CA LEU A 385 46.40 6.57 -2.17
C LEU A 385 46.67 7.52 -3.35
N LEU A 386 45.97 8.66 -3.39
CA LEU A 386 46.10 9.67 -4.45
C LEU A 386 47.19 10.71 -4.14
N GLY A 387 47.84 10.66 -2.97
CA GLY A 387 48.83 11.64 -2.52
C GLY A 387 48.24 13.01 -2.20
N ILE A 388 46.96 13.04 -1.84
CA ILE A 388 46.16 14.25 -1.59
C ILE A 388 45.93 14.38 -0.07
N GLY A 389 46.04 15.59 0.47
CA GLY A 389 45.73 15.88 1.87
C GLY A 389 44.27 15.54 2.25
N LYS A 390 44.04 15.12 3.50
CA LYS A 390 42.70 14.77 4.01
C LYS A 390 41.80 15.98 4.27
N ASP A 391 42.42 17.13 4.51
CA ASP A 391 41.75 18.43 4.62
C ASP A 391 42.58 19.49 3.87
N PHE A 392 41.91 20.55 3.43
CA PHE A 392 42.51 21.64 2.68
C PHE A 392 42.14 22.97 3.30
N THR A 393 42.96 24.00 3.12
CA THR A 393 42.58 25.36 3.49
C THR A 393 41.75 26.03 2.40
N PHE A 394 40.91 27.02 2.74
CA PHE A 394 40.16 27.79 1.74
C PHE A 394 41.08 28.51 0.73
N SER A 395 42.29 28.89 1.14
CA SER A 395 43.33 29.44 0.26
C SER A 395 43.85 28.41 -0.76
N GLU A 396 44.07 27.15 -0.36
CA GLU A 396 44.49 26.06 -1.26
C GLU A 396 43.41 25.67 -2.28
N VAL A 397 42.14 25.80 -1.90
CA VAL A 397 40.98 25.54 -2.77
C VAL A 397 40.70 26.73 -3.72
N GLY A 398 41.46 27.83 -3.61
CA GLY A 398 41.33 29.01 -4.48
C GLY A 398 40.28 30.03 -4.03
N LEU A 399 39.76 29.90 -2.81
CA LEU A 399 38.77 30.79 -2.19
C LEU A 399 39.42 31.65 -1.08
N GLY A 400 40.38 32.48 -1.47
CA GLY A 400 41.17 33.32 -0.55
C GLY A 400 40.39 34.30 0.33
N LEU A 401 39.08 34.48 0.10
CA LEU A 401 38.19 35.30 0.93
C LEU A 401 37.96 34.74 2.34
N PHE A 402 38.15 33.44 2.55
CA PHE A 402 37.89 32.75 3.82
C PHE A 402 39.17 32.42 4.63
N GLY A 403 40.36 32.86 4.16
CA GLY A 403 41.64 32.72 4.87
C GLY A 403 42.15 31.27 5.01
N GLU A 404 42.93 31.01 6.06
CA GLU A 404 43.51 29.67 6.37
C GLU A 404 42.56 28.73 7.13
N GLN A 405 41.25 29.02 7.14
CA GLN A 405 40.31 28.08 7.73
C GLN A 405 40.29 26.76 6.96
N GLN A 406 40.16 25.66 7.68
CA GLN A 406 40.01 24.33 7.08
C GLN A 406 38.66 24.21 6.35
N PHE A 407 38.69 23.67 5.14
CA PHE A 407 37.56 23.55 4.24
C PHE A 407 36.57 22.48 4.71
N PHE A 408 37.07 21.32 5.14
CA PHE A 408 36.24 20.28 5.75
C PHE A 408 36.16 20.40 7.28
N GLY A 409 37.21 20.90 7.94
CA GLY A 409 37.19 21.27 9.35
C GLY A 409 37.06 20.06 10.28
N PHE A 410 37.98 19.11 10.15
CA PHE A 410 38.06 17.95 11.05
C PHE A 410 38.84 18.30 12.32
N ILE A 411 38.31 17.88 13.47
CA ILE A 411 38.95 18.09 14.77
C ILE A 411 39.54 16.76 15.24
N GLU A 412 40.85 16.73 15.44
CA GLU A 412 41.51 15.59 16.06
C GLU A 412 41.40 15.69 17.59
N SER A 413 40.79 14.69 18.22
CA SER A 413 40.69 14.55 19.68
C SER A 413 41.41 13.28 20.14
N SER A 414 41.69 13.16 21.44
CA SER A 414 42.34 11.99 22.05
C SER A 414 41.57 10.67 21.87
N THR A 415 40.30 10.74 21.47
CA THR A 415 39.40 9.61 21.20
C THR A 415 39.17 9.32 19.71
N GLY A 416 39.80 10.09 18.81
CA GLY A 416 39.68 9.93 17.35
C GLY A 416 39.40 11.25 16.62
N VAL A 417 39.26 11.16 15.29
CA VAL A 417 38.92 12.32 14.45
C VAL A 417 37.40 12.53 14.44
N SER A 418 36.97 13.74 14.78
CA SER A 418 35.56 14.14 14.82
C SER A 418 35.29 15.26 13.81
N GLY A 419 34.27 15.11 12.98
CA GLY A 419 33.92 16.08 11.94
C GLY A 419 33.17 15.42 10.78
N PRO A 420 32.81 16.18 9.74
CA PRO A 420 33.30 17.53 9.41
C PRO A 420 32.49 18.68 10.02
N PHE A 421 33.15 19.75 10.46
CA PHE A 421 32.51 20.98 10.99
C PHE A 421 32.80 22.24 10.15
N GLY A 422 33.59 22.12 9.08
CA GLY A 422 33.95 23.22 8.20
C GLY A 422 32.78 23.73 7.37
N MET A 423 32.84 25.00 7.00
CA MET A 423 31.81 25.67 6.19
C MET A 423 31.70 25.05 4.78
N GLY A 424 32.82 24.58 4.21
CA GLY A 424 32.85 23.88 2.92
C GLY A 424 32.11 22.54 2.98
N ALA A 425 32.34 21.77 4.04
CA ALA A 425 31.60 20.52 4.27
C ALA A 425 30.10 20.74 4.47
N LEU A 426 29.69 21.83 5.15
CA LEU A 426 28.27 22.18 5.30
C LEU A 426 27.63 22.48 3.94
N LEU A 427 28.26 23.28 3.09
CA LEU A 427 27.76 23.57 1.74
C LEU A 427 27.67 22.30 0.88
N LEU A 428 28.68 21.43 0.93
CA LEU A 428 28.66 20.15 0.22
C LEU A 428 27.56 19.23 0.75
N SER A 429 27.28 19.24 2.06
CA SER A 429 26.22 18.41 2.65
C SER A 429 24.84 18.71 2.07
N LEU A 430 24.57 19.95 1.60
CA LEU A 430 23.31 20.33 0.96
C LEU A 430 23.12 19.67 -0.42
N LEU A 431 24.20 19.24 -1.06
CA LEU A 431 24.14 18.52 -2.35
C LEU A 431 23.62 17.10 -2.20
N VAL A 432 23.75 16.48 -1.02
CA VAL A 432 23.21 15.15 -0.75
C VAL A 432 21.68 15.12 -0.83
N PRO A 433 20.91 15.92 -0.04
CA PRO A 433 19.46 15.95 -0.15
C PRO A 433 19.00 16.49 -1.51
N PHE A 434 19.74 17.44 -2.10
CA PHE A 434 19.43 17.94 -3.44
C PHE A 434 19.56 16.85 -4.52
N GLY A 435 20.63 16.05 -4.49
CA GLY A 435 20.84 14.93 -5.41
C GLY A 435 19.75 13.86 -5.27
N ILE A 436 19.35 13.53 -4.03
CA ILE A 436 18.23 12.61 -3.77
C ILE A 436 16.92 13.18 -4.31
N ALA A 437 16.64 14.47 -4.10
CA ALA A 437 15.44 15.10 -4.63
C ALA A 437 15.43 15.08 -6.17
N LEU A 438 16.56 15.42 -6.79
CA LEU A 438 16.72 15.45 -8.24
C LEU A 438 16.55 14.06 -8.85
N PHE A 439 17.05 13.00 -8.19
CA PHE A 439 16.81 11.62 -8.58
C PHE A 439 15.32 11.32 -8.73
N PHE A 440 14.52 11.62 -7.71
CA PHE A 440 13.08 11.35 -7.75
C PHE A 440 12.35 12.23 -8.77
N VAL A 441 12.70 13.52 -8.87
CA VAL A 441 12.09 14.44 -9.84
C VAL A 441 12.31 13.95 -11.27
N VAL A 442 13.55 13.61 -11.64
CA VAL A 442 13.88 13.13 -12.99
C VAL A 442 13.19 11.80 -13.28
N ALA A 443 13.29 10.84 -12.36
CA ALA A 443 12.72 9.51 -12.54
C ALA A 443 11.19 9.56 -12.76
N TYR A 444 10.46 10.29 -11.90
CA TYR A 444 9.00 10.35 -11.99
C TYR A 444 8.50 11.25 -13.12
N ASN A 445 9.22 12.32 -13.47
CA ASN A 445 8.85 13.14 -14.62
C ASN A 445 8.95 12.33 -15.91
N GLN A 446 10.04 11.60 -16.12
CA GLN A 446 10.22 10.75 -17.30
C GLN A 446 9.18 9.63 -17.38
N LYS A 447 8.82 9.02 -16.24
CA LYS A 447 7.79 7.97 -16.17
C LYS A 447 6.38 8.47 -16.45
N THR A 448 6.05 9.70 -16.09
CA THR A 448 4.65 10.20 -16.11
C THR A 448 4.34 11.14 -17.27
N LYS A 449 5.35 11.73 -17.91
CA LYS A 449 5.17 12.71 -18.99
C LYS A 449 4.23 12.24 -20.10
N GLU A 450 4.43 11.05 -20.63
CA GLU A 450 3.60 10.50 -21.73
C GLU A 450 2.22 10.07 -21.26
N LEU A 451 2.11 9.52 -20.04
CA LEU A 451 0.83 9.15 -19.44
C LEU A 451 -0.08 10.38 -19.24
N ILE A 452 0.48 11.52 -18.84
CA ILE A 452 -0.27 12.76 -18.65
C ILE A 452 -0.78 13.29 -20.00
N VAL A 453 0.04 13.21 -21.05
CA VAL A 453 -0.37 13.61 -22.41
C VAL A 453 -1.49 12.71 -22.92
N GLU A 454 -1.38 11.40 -22.73
CA GLU A 454 -2.40 10.44 -23.13
C GLU A 454 -3.72 10.65 -22.39
N ARG A 455 -3.68 10.95 -21.09
CA ARG A 455 -4.89 11.23 -20.28
C ARG A 455 -5.66 12.48 -20.76
N ASN A 456 -4.96 13.44 -21.36
CA ASN A 456 -5.55 14.69 -21.83
C ASN A 456 -6.10 14.60 -23.26
N LYS A 457 -5.86 13.49 -23.98
CA LYS A 457 -6.54 13.15 -25.24
C LYS A 457 -7.89 12.51 -24.93
#